data_AF-D7JH25-F1
#
_entry.id   AF-D7JH25-F1
#
_cell.length_a   1.000
_cell.length_b   1.000
_cell.length_c   1.000
_cell.angle_alpha   90.00
_cell.angle_beta   90.00
_cell.angle_gamma   90.00
#
_symmetry.space_group_name_H-M   'P 1'
#
loop_
_entity.id
_entity.type
_entity.pdbx_description
1 polymer ?
#
loop_
_entity_poly.entity_id
_entity_poly.type
_entity_poly.pdbx_seq_one_letter_code
_entity_poly.pdbx_strand_id
1 'polypeptide(L)'
;MYIRYNFNRRRDSGKITQEEIEWKGPYCLFGYESQENPIAIPDVSGVYLFCFSIGGNYVLEYAGVTKSTKQRMKTHIREYKKGSYTIIDLYALENFERKEIWHGWDLAKSEDSKKYFKKHGEYYSNTIDRQLYSYRVFISEIVDVRKRERIEAALMLNAYQSDERWADLVPRGMSLKGRFNCEIPIIIKNKCHTNIIGIPDKIEI
;
A
#
# COMPACT_ATOMS: atom_id res chain seq x y z
N MET A 1 37.48 16.58 -5.34
CA MET A 1 36.59 16.08 -6.42
C MET A 1 36.05 14.73 -5.98
N TYR A 2 34.86 14.68 -5.38
CA TYR A 2 34.26 13.40 -4.97
C TYR A 2 33.69 12.72 -6.21
N ILE A 3 34.31 11.61 -6.64
CA ILE A 3 33.71 10.74 -7.64
C ILE A 3 32.41 10.21 -7.02
N ARG A 4 31.27 10.71 -7.48
CA ARG A 4 29.98 10.11 -7.16
C ARG A 4 29.97 8.74 -7.80
N TYR A 5 30.16 7.70 -6.97
CA TYR A 5 30.06 6.32 -7.42
C TYR A 5 28.65 6.09 -7.98
N ASN A 6 28.58 5.68 -9.25
CA ASN A 6 27.35 5.21 -9.88
C ASN A 6 27.46 3.70 -10.07
N PHE A 7 26.44 2.99 -9.63
CA PHE A 7 26.26 1.57 -9.88
C PHE A 7 26.25 1.32 -11.38
N ASN A 8 27.08 0.37 -11.81
CA ASN A 8 27.10 -0.12 -13.17
C ASN A 8 26.80 -1.62 -13.13
N ARG A 9 25.66 -2.05 -13.68
CA ARG A 9 25.21 -3.45 -13.59
C ARG A 9 26.20 -4.47 -14.17
N ARG A 10 26.98 -4.11 -15.19
CA ARG A 10 28.00 -5.02 -15.76
C ARG A 10 29.20 -5.17 -14.83
N ARG A 11 29.69 -4.07 -14.26
CA ARG A 11 30.86 -4.05 -13.37
C ARG A 11 30.56 -4.55 -11.96
N ASP A 12 29.38 -4.18 -11.44
CA ASP A 12 29.04 -4.29 -10.02
C ASP A 12 28.01 -5.39 -9.74
N SER A 13 27.71 -6.27 -10.71
CA SER A 13 26.73 -7.36 -10.55
C SER A 13 27.02 -8.25 -9.34
N GLY A 14 28.29 -8.56 -9.08
CA GLY A 14 28.70 -9.37 -7.93
C GLY A 14 28.51 -8.70 -6.57
N LYS A 15 28.09 -7.42 -6.52
CA LYS A 15 27.76 -6.70 -5.28
C LYS A 15 26.27 -6.76 -4.95
N ILE A 16 25.42 -7.16 -5.90
CA ILE A 16 23.97 -7.28 -5.69
C ILE A 16 23.73 -8.37 -4.65
N THR A 17 23.06 -8.01 -3.56
CA THR A 17 22.70 -8.95 -2.50
C THR A 17 21.27 -9.45 -2.69
N GLN A 18 20.96 -10.58 -2.05
CA GLN A 18 19.59 -11.08 -1.95
C GLN A 18 19.19 -11.09 -0.47
N GLU A 19 17.98 -10.65 -0.19
CA GLU A 19 17.38 -10.69 1.14
C GLU A 19 15.96 -11.27 1.04
N GLU A 20 15.47 -11.84 2.14
CA GLU A 20 14.11 -12.35 2.24
C GLU A 20 13.33 -11.47 3.23
N ILE A 21 12.09 -11.10 2.87
CA ILE A 21 11.17 -10.41 3.77
C ILE A 21 9.89 -11.21 3.92
N GLU A 22 9.31 -11.16 5.12
CA GLU A 22 8.07 -11.84 5.45
C GLU A 22 6.93 -10.83 5.59
N TRP A 23 5.87 -11.03 4.84
CA TRP A 23 4.60 -10.33 4.98
C TRP A 23 3.71 -11.07 5.97
N LYS A 24 3.52 -10.48 7.14
CA LYS A 24 2.61 -10.98 8.18
C LYS A 24 1.22 -10.38 7.97
N GLY A 25 0.19 -11.19 8.16
CA GLY A 25 -1.20 -10.84 7.92
C GLY A 25 -2.01 -12.07 7.50
N PRO A 26 -3.25 -11.91 7.05
CA PRO A 26 -3.98 -10.65 6.90
C PRO A 26 -4.46 -10.08 8.25
N TYR A 27 -4.20 -8.81 8.52
CA TYR A 27 -4.73 -8.11 9.69
C TYR A 27 -5.95 -7.26 9.35
N CYS A 28 -6.85 -7.08 10.32
CA CYS A 28 -7.96 -6.14 10.23
C CYS A 28 -7.53 -4.75 10.68
N LEU A 29 -8.18 -3.71 10.14
CA LEU A 29 -8.06 -2.36 10.67
C LEU A 29 -8.70 -2.27 12.07
N PHE A 30 -8.15 -1.38 12.90
CA PHE A 30 -8.67 -1.13 14.26
C PHE A 30 -10.14 -0.68 14.23
N GLY A 31 -10.98 -1.38 14.99
CA GLY A 31 -12.43 -1.15 15.04
C GLY A 31 -13.22 -1.84 13.93
N TYR A 32 -12.54 -2.61 13.06
CA TYR A 32 -13.15 -3.41 11.99
C TYR A 32 -12.81 -4.90 12.13
N GLU A 33 -12.32 -5.33 13.29
CA GLU A 33 -12.15 -6.73 13.64
C GLU A 33 -13.51 -7.45 13.73
N SER A 34 -13.53 -8.75 13.45
CA SER A 34 -14.73 -9.60 13.58
C SER A 34 -14.37 -10.96 14.18
N GLN A 35 -15.37 -11.75 14.57
CA GLN A 35 -15.14 -13.13 15.05
C GLN A 35 -14.40 -13.97 14.01
N GLU A 36 -14.69 -13.75 12.72
CA GLU A 36 -14.05 -14.44 11.60
C GLU A 36 -12.64 -13.90 11.31
N ASN A 37 -12.34 -12.66 11.72
CA ASN A 37 -11.07 -12.00 11.45
C ASN A 37 -10.57 -11.19 12.68
N PRO A 38 -10.14 -11.85 13.78
CA PRO A 38 -9.87 -11.19 15.06
C PRO A 38 -8.43 -10.66 15.21
N ILE A 39 -7.61 -10.69 14.15
CA ILE A 39 -6.17 -10.51 14.27
C ILE A 39 -5.80 -9.02 14.43
N ALA A 40 -5.22 -8.68 15.58
CA ALA A 40 -4.76 -7.33 15.89
C ALA A 40 -3.45 -6.98 15.17
N ILE A 41 -3.37 -5.76 14.65
CA ILE A 41 -2.17 -5.22 14.01
C ILE A 41 -1.06 -5.02 15.05
N PRO A 42 0.12 -5.64 14.89
CA PRO A 42 1.27 -5.38 15.76
C PRO A 42 1.75 -3.94 15.54
N ASP A 43 2.30 -3.29 16.56
CA ASP A 43 2.86 -1.94 16.44
C ASP A 43 4.36 -2.01 16.15
N VAL A 44 4.72 -1.93 14.87
CA VAL A 44 6.10 -2.07 14.39
C VAL A 44 6.43 -0.98 13.37
N SER A 45 7.71 -0.88 13.05
CA SER A 45 8.23 0.01 12.02
C SER A 45 8.58 -0.79 10.77
N GLY A 46 8.15 -0.35 9.59
CA GLY A 46 8.28 -1.18 8.40
C GLY A 46 7.47 -0.71 7.21
N VAL A 47 7.18 -1.67 6.32
CA VAL A 47 6.32 -1.49 5.13
C VAL A 47 5.00 -2.21 5.40
N TYR A 48 3.90 -1.60 4.98
CA TYR A 48 2.57 -2.19 5.04
C TYR A 48 1.92 -2.18 3.67
N LEU A 49 1.05 -3.15 3.43
CA LEU A 49 0.20 -3.25 2.25
C LEU A 49 -1.25 -3.12 2.68
N PHE A 50 -2.01 -2.29 1.99
CA PHE A 50 -3.46 -2.40 1.94
C PHE A 50 -3.83 -3.31 0.78
N CYS A 51 -4.62 -4.33 1.09
CA CYS A 51 -5.17 -5.26 0.10
C CYS A 51 -6.68 -5.34 0.25
N PHE A 52 -7.37 -5.52 -0.86
CA PHE A 52 -8.77 -5.96 -0.85
C PHE A 52 -8.85 -7.47 -0.85
N SER A 53 -9.89 -8.03 -0.23
CA SER A 53 -10.24 -9.44 -0.41
C SER A 53 -11.26 -9.57 -1.54
N ILE A 54 -10.86 -10.20 -2.65
CA ILE A 54 -11.68 -10.36 -3.87
C ILE A 54 -11.61 -11.82 -4.29
N GLY A 55 -12.76 -12.49 -4.38
CA GLY A 55 -12.85 -13.90 -4.81
C GLY A 55 -11.94 -14.86 -4.03
N GLY A 56 -11.76 -14.64 -2.72
CA GLY A 56 -10.89 -15.45 -1.85
C GLY A 56 -9.38 -15.15 -1.97
N ASN A 57 -8.99 -14.22 -2.83
CA ASN A 57 -7.62 -13.73 -2.96
C ASN A 57 -7.44 -12.39 -2.25
N TYR A 58 -6.18 -12.01 -1.99
CA TYR A 58 -5.82 -10.65 -1.59
C TYR A 58 -5.23 -9.91 -2.78
N VAL A 59 -5.69 -8.69 -3.03
CA VAL A 59 -5.25 -7.89 -4.18
C VAL A 59 -4.65 -6.59 -3.67
N LEU A 60 -3.39 -6.31 -4.03
CA LEU A 60 -2.69 -5.10 -3.66
C LEU A 60 -3.46 -3.86 -4.13
N GLU A 61 -3.78 -2.96 -3.20
CA GLU A 61 -4.26 -1.61 -3.51
C GLU A 61 -3.17 -0.58 -3.29
N TYR A 62 -2.43 -0.68 -2.19
CA TYR A 62 -1.45 0.35 -1.82
C TYR A 62 -0.35 -0.23 -0.94
N ALA A 63 0.89 0.22 -1.16
CA ALA A 63 2.00 -0.01 -0.25
C ALA A 63 2.41 1.31 0.42
N GLY A 64 2.77 1.25 1.70
CA GLY A 64 3.21 2.42 2.44
C GLY A 64 4.29 2.12 3.46
N VAL A 65 5.04 3.15 3.87
CA VAL A 65 6.04 3.04 4.94
C VAL A 65 5.60 3.68 6.26
N THR A 66 6.05 3.15 7.38
CA THR A 66 5.73 3.72 8.69
C THR A 66 6.80 3.47 9.76
N LYS A 67 6.82 4.33 10.79
CA LYS A 67 7.56 4.12 12.04
C LYS A 67 6.72 3.44 13.12
N SER A 68 5.40 3.49 13.00
CA SER A 68 4.42 2.81 13.86
C SER A 68 3.21 2.46 12.99
N THR A 69 2.98 1.17 12.78
CA THR A 69 1.80 0.65 12.10
C THR A 69 0.53 1.04 12.86
N LYS A 70 0.53 1.03 14.19
CA LYS A 70 -0.64 1.43 14.98
C LYS A 70 -1.07 2.87 14.71
N GLN A 71 -0.12 3.81 14.80
CA GLN A 71 -0.41 5.23 14.53
C GLN A 71 -0.79 5.47 13.08
N ARG A 72 -0.15 4.77 12.14
CA ARG A 72 -0.41 4.92 10.72
C ARG A 72 -1.80 4.42 10.32
N MET A 73 -2.22 3.26 10.80
CA MET A 73 -3.57 2.74 10.50
C MET A 73 -4.67 3.63 11.08
N LYS A 74 -4.48 4.14 12.32
CA LYS A 74 -5.41 5.14 12.89
C LYS A 74 -5.46 6.42 12.06
N THR A 75 -4.33 6.84 11.52
CA THR A 75 -4.27 8.01 10.62
C THR A 75 -5.06 7.73 9.34
N HIS A 76 -4.87 6.56 8.72
CA HIS A 76 -5.61 6.18 7.53
C HIS A 76 -7.12 6.19 7.76
N ILE A 77 -7.60 5.51 8.80
CA ILE A 77 -9.03 5.49 9.16
C ILE A 77 -9.57 6.90 9.33
N ARG A 78 -8.84 7.78 10.03
CA ARG A 78 -9.26 9.17 10.24
C ARG A 78 -9.34 9.96 8.93
N GLU A 79 -8.36 9.80 8.04
CA GLU A 79 -8.33 10.52 6.77
C GLU A 79 -9.42 10.05 5.80
N TYR A 80 -9.77 8.76 5.81
CA TYR A 80 -11.00 8.28 5.15
C TYR A 80 -12.24 8.96 5.71
N LYS A 81 -12.42 8.96 7.04
CA LYS A 81 -13.60 9.56 7.71
C LYS A 81 -13.72 11.07 7.54
N LYS A 82 -12.63 11.76 7.17
CA LYS A 82 -12.63 13.18 6.81
C LYS A 82 -12.90 13.46 5.33
N GLY A 83 -12.95 12.42 4.50
CA GLY A 83 -13.06 12.56 3.05
C GLY A 83 -11.73 12.93 2.37
N SER A 84 -10.59 12.84 3.07
CA SER A 84 -9.27 13.14 2.49
C SER A 84 -8.83 12.06 1.49
N TYR A 85 -9.36 10.85 1.60
CA TYR A 85 -9.02 9.71 0.74
C TYR A 85 -10.16 9.30 -0.17
N THR A 86 -9.80 8.70 -1.30
CA THR A 86 -10.73 8.21 -2.31
C THR A 86 -11.56 7.07 -1.77
N ILE A 87 -12.88 7.13 -1.99
CA ILE A 87 -13.82 6.04 -1.70
C ILE A 87 -14.11 5.34 -3.02
N ILE A 88 -14.02 4.01 -3.04
CA ILE A 88 -14.24 3.22 -4.25
C ILE A 88 -15.53 2.39 -4.17
N ASP A 89 -16.09 2.08 -5.33
CA ASP A 89 -17.23 1.19 -5.49
C ASP A 89 -16.80 -0.27 -5.34
N LEU A 90 -17.09 -0.86 -4.17
CA LEU A 90 -16.73 -2.25 -3.87
C LEU A 90 -17.42 -3.27 -4.80
N TYR A 91 -18.55 -2.93 -5.43
CA TYR A 91 -19.18 -3.85 -6.41
C TYR A 91 -18.43 -3.85 -7.74
N ALA A 92 -17.92 -2.70 -8.17
CA ALA A 92 -17.06 -2.60 -9.35
C ALA A 92 -15.71 -3.29 -9.11
N LEU A 93 -15.20 -3.18 -7.89
CA LEU A 93 -13.95 -3.80 -7.45
C LEU A 93 -13.94 -5.34 -7.63
N GLU A 94 -15.06 -6.03 -7.42
CA GLU A 94 -15.18 -7.49 -7.67
C GLU A 94 -14.84 -7.88 -9.12
N ASN A 95 -14.95 -6.93 -10.06
CA ASN A 95 -14.58 -7.11 -11.47
C ASN A 95 -13.23 -6.47 -11.82
N PHE A 96 -12.41 -6.14 -10.83
CA PHE A 96 -11.15 -5.40 -10.97
C PHE A 96 -11.34 -4.03 -11.66
N GLU A 97 -12.48 -3.38 -11.45
CA GLU A 97 -12.74 -2.04 -11.97
C GLU A 97 -12.56 -1.00 -10.86
N ARG A 98 -11.62 -0.06 -11.06
CA ARG A 98 -11.45 1.08 -10.16
C ARG A 98 -12.46 2.17 -10.48
N LYS A 99 -13.61 2.10 -9.83
CA LYS A 99 -14.64 3.14 -9.90
C LYS A 99 -14.68 3.94 -8.60
N GLU A 100 -14.51 5.25 -8.69
CA GLU A 100 -14.47 6.13 -7.53
C GLU A 100 -15.86 6.68 -7.24
N ILE A 101 -16.34 6.51 -5.99
CA ILE A 101 -17.56 7.13 -5.48
C ILE A 101 -17.26 8.55 -4.98
N TRP A 102 -16.06 8.75 -4.45
CA TRP A 102 -15.55 10.04 -4.01
C TRP A 102 -14.07 10.12 -4.34
N HIS A 103 -13.64 11.21 -4.99
CA HIS A 103 -12.24 11.46 -5.26
C HIS A 103 -11.61 12.25 -4.10
N GLY A 104 -10.61 11.65 -3.43
CA GLY A 104 -9.87 12.27 -2.34
C GLY A 104 -8.80 13.26 -2.81
N TRP A 105 -7.74 13.41 -2.02
CA TRP A 105 -6.51 14.14 -2.37
C TRP A 105 -6.70 15.66 -2.50
N ASP A 106 -6.07 16.28 -3.50
CA ASP A 106 -6.03 17.73 -3.65
C ASP A 106 -7.43 18.33 -3.85
N LEU A 107 -8.31 17.63 -4.55
CA LEU A 107 -9.70 18.06 -4.74
C LEU A 107 -10.49 18.07 -3.43
N ALA A 108 -10.17 17.18 -2.49
CA ALA A 108 -10.79 17.15 -1.16
C ALA A 108 -10.29 18.27 -0.22
N LYS A 109 -9.23 19.00 -0.59
CA LYS A 109 -8.68 20.09 0.24
C LYS A 109 -9.51 21.37 0.17
N SER A 110 -10.30 21.57 -0.90
CA SER A 110 -11.13 22.77 -1.06
C SER A 110 -12.23 22.84 0.02
N GLU A 111 -12.62 24.05 0.40
CA GLU A 111 -13.65 24.25 1.42
C GLU A 111 -15.02 23.76 0.94
N ASP A 112 -15.32 23.93 -0.35
CA ASP A 112 -16.58 23.48 -0.95
C ASP A 112 -16.67 21.95 -0.99
N SER A 113 -15.57 21.26 -1.32
CA SER A 113 -15.51 19.79 -1.27
C SER A 113 -15.76 19.28 0.15
N LYS A 114 -15.18 19.91 1.18
CA LYS A 114 -15.41 19.53 2.59
C LYS A 114 -16.87 19.73 3.00
N LYS A 115 -17.47 20.86 2.61
CA LYS A 115 -18.90 21.13 2.86
C LYS A 115 -19.78 20.10 2.16
N TYR A 116 -19.48 19.78 0.90
CA TYR A 116 -20.21 18.78 0.12
C TYR A 116 -20.11 17.41 0.75
N PHE A 117 -18.91 16.97 1.12
CA PHE A 117 -18.67 15.70 1.80
C PHE A 117 -19.46 15.61 3.12
N LYS A 118 -19.39 16.66 3.94
CA LYS A 118 -20.14 16.73 5.21
C LYS A 118 -21.66 16.70 5.00
N LYS A 119 -22.17 17.40 3.99
CA LYS A 119 -23.60 17.42 3.66
C LYS A 119 -24.15 16.04 3.29
N HIS A 120 -23.34 15.19 2.67
CA HIS A 120 -23.70 13.82 2.29
C HIS A 120 -23.08 12.77 3.22
N GLY A 121 -22.76 13.17 4.46
CA GLY A 121 -21.95 12.38 5.39
C GLY A 121 -22.51 10.99 5.71
N GLU A 122 -23.84 10.83 5.76
CA GLU A 122 -24.47 9.52 6.01
C GLU A 122 -24.18 8.51 4.89
N TYR A 123 -24.36 8.92 3.63
CA TYR A 123 -24.04 8.10 2.46
C TYR A 123 -22.56 7.69 2.42
N TYR A 124 -21.67 8.66 2.64
CA TYR A 124 -20.23 8.38 2.65
C TYR A 124 -19.79 7.56 3.86
N SER A 125 -20.39 7.75 5.04
CA SER A 125 -20.03 7.00 6.24
C SER A 125 -20.25 5.50 6.03
N ASN A 126 -21.43 5.11 5.53
CA ASN A 126 -21.73 3.70 5.27
C ASN A 126 -20.77 3.09 4.24
N THR A 127 -20.42 3.86 3.20
CA THR A 127 -19.51 3.39 2.14
C THR A 127 -18.07 3.27 2.67
N ILE A 128 -17.61 4.25 3.46
CA ILE A 128 -16.31 4.24 4.12
C ILE A 128 -16.19 3.04 5.06
N ASP A 129 -17.19 2.81 5.91
CA ASP A 129 -17.14 1.70 6.87
C ASP A 129 -17.07 0.35 6.14
N ARG A 130 -17.80 0.18 5.03
CA ARG A 130 -17.68 -1.02 4.20
C ARG A 130 -16.29 -1.18 3.58
N GLN A 131 -15.72 -0.10 3.04
CA GLN A 131 -14.38 -0.15 2.45
C GLN A 131 -13.31 -0.45 3.50
N LEU A 132 -13.35 0.23 4.65
CA LEU A 132 -12.43 -0.01 5.77
C LEU A 132 -12.56 -1.44 6.32
N TYR A 133 -13.77 -1.98 6.38
CA TYR A 133 -14.02 -3.38 6.74
C TYR A 133 -13.47 -4.39 5.71
N SER A 134 -13.51 -4.03 4.42
CA SER A 134 -13.04 -4.90 3.34
C SER A 134 -11.51 -5.01 3.26
N TYR A 135 -10.78 -4.02 3.80
CA TYR A 135 -9.33 -4.03 3.77
C TYR A 135 -8.73 -5.15 4.61
N ARG A 136 -7.64 -5.72 4.12
CA ARG A 136 -6.70 -6.54 4.86
C ARG A 136 -5.32 -5.94 4.76
N VAL A 137 -4.66 -5.86 5.90
CA VAL A 137 -3.34 -5.24 6.04
C VAL A 137 -2.28 -6.32 6.17
N PHE A 138 -1.22 -6.22 5.38
CA PHE A 138 -0.02 -7.05 5.50
C PHE A 138 1.16 -6.18 5.91
N ILE A 139 2.05 -6.69 6.75
CA ILE A 139 3.15 -5.91 7.34
C ILE A 139 4.44 -6.70 7.28
N SER A 140 5.51 -6.05 6.83
CA SER A 140 6.89 -6.51 7.00
C SER A 140 7.64 -5.54 7.91
N GLU A 141 8.12 -6.02 9.05
CA GLU A 141 8.96 -5.23 9.96
C GLU A 141 10.36 -5.07 9.36
N ILE A 142 10.79 -3.82 9.17
CA ILE A 142 12.07 -3.48 8.56
C ILE A 142 12.59 -2.26 9.30
N VAL A 143 13.72 -2.33 10.01
CA VAL A 143 14.20 -1.18 10.81
C VAL A 143 14.82 -0.07 9.93
N ASP A 144 15.42 -0.43 8.81
CA ASP A 144 16.08 0.52 7.91
C ASP A 144 15.07 1.39 7.14
N VAL A 145 15.11 2.70 7.36
CA VAL A 145 14.18 3.68 6.74
C VAL A 145 14.34 3.73 5.22
N ARG A 146 15.58 3.71 4.71
CA ARG A 146 15.85 3.84 3.28
C ARG A 146 15.41 2.59 2.53
N LYS A 147 15.60 1.41 3.14
CA LYS A 147 15.12 0.12 2.63
C LYS A 147 13.59 0.11 2.52
N ARG A 148 12.86 0.62 3.51
CA ARG A 148 11.39 0.76 3.43
C ARG A 148 10.96 1.59 2.23
N GLU A 149 11.56 2.77 2.05
CA GLU A 149 11.25 3.68 0.94
C GLU A 149 11.50 3.01 -0.42
N ARG A 150 12.62 2.28 -0.54
CA ARG A 150 12.97 1.54 -1.76
C ARG A 150 11.98 0.41 -2.04
N ILE A 151 11.53 -0.32 -1.01
CA ILE A 151 10.53 -1.39 -1.14
C ILE A 151 9.17 -0.82 -1.56
N GLU A 152 8.67 0.22 -0.87
CA GLU A 152 7.42 0.91 -1.23
C GLU A 152 7.47 1.37 -2.69
N ALA A 153 8.54 2.07 -3.08
CA ALA A 153 8.71 2.53 -4.44
C ALA A 153 8.73 1.39 -5.46
N ALA A 154 9.50 0.32 -5.20
CA ALA A 154 9.61 -0.80 -6.12
C ALA A 154 8.26 -1.52 -6.32
N LEU A 155 7.53 -1.81 -5.23
CA LEU A 155 6.23 -2.47 -5.31
C LEU A 155 5.21 -1.64 -6.10
N MET A 156 5.13 -0.34 -5.81
CA MET A 156 4.20 0.56 -6.47
C MET A 156 4.57 0.78 -7.95
N LEU A 157 5.87 0.94 -8.27
CA LEU A 157 6.32 1.07 -9.66
C LEU A 157 6.12 -0.22 -10.45
N ASN A 158 6.30 -1.39 -9.84
CA ASN A 158 5.99 -2.69 -10.45
C ASN A 158 4.50 -2.78 -10.81
N ALA A 159 3.60 -2.36 -9.91
CA ALA A 159 2.19 -2.26 -10.23
C ALA A 159 1.92 -1.28 -11.37
N TYR A 160 2.55 -0.10 -11.37
CA TYR A 160 2.32 0.89 -12.43
C TYR A 160 2.76 0.43 -13.83
N GLN A 161 3.70 -0.51 -13.90
CA GLN A 161 4.24 -1.09 -15.13
C GLN A 161 3.50 -2.36 -15.57
N SER A 162 2.61 -2.89 -14.74
CA SER A 162 1.84 -4.10 -15.06
C SER A 162 0.65 -3.76 -15.96
N ASP A 163 0.43 -4.61 -16.97
CA ASP A 163 -0.74 -4.57 -17.86
C ASP A 163 -1.89 -5.46 -17.33
N GLU A 164 -1.71 -6.09 -16.17
CA GLU A 164 -2.75 -6.93 -15.56
C GLU A 164 -3.88 -6.08 -14.97
N ARG A 165 -5.12 -6.56 -15.08
CA ARG A 165 -6.33 -5.81 -14.66
C ARG A 165 -6.31 -5.35 -13.21
N TRP A 166 -5.66 -6.09 -12.31
CA TRP A 166 -5.57 -5.68 -10.90
C TRP A 166 -4.72 -4.42 -10.70
N ALA A 167 -3.78 -4.13 -11.61
CA ALA A 167 -2.87 -3.00 -11.49
C ALA A 167 -3.59 -1.66 -11.55
N ASP A 168 -4.73 -1.59 -12.24
CA ASP A 168 -5.57 -0.39 -12.33
C ASP A 168 -6.28 -0.07 -11.00
N LEU A 169 -6.34 -1.02 -10.06
CA LEU A 169 -6.85 -0.76 -8.71
C LEU A 169 -5.89 0.10 -7.90
N VAL A 170 -4.61 0.10 -8.23
CA VAL A 170 -3.57 0.80 -7.49
C VAL A 170 -3.59 2.30 -7.80
N PRO A 171 -3.67 3.20 -6.80
CA PRO A 171 -3.72 4.63 -7.05
C PRO A 171 -2.39 5.12 -7.63
N ARG A 172 -2.46 5.91 -8.70
CA ARG A 172 -1.28 6.51 -9.35
C ARG A 172 -0.99 7.89 -8.77
N GLY A 173 0.24 8.39 -8.99
CA GLY A 173 0.64 9.74 -8.58
C GLY A 173 1.26 9.85 -7.18
N MET A 174 1.59 8.71 -6.55
CA MET A 174 2.32 8.73 -5.28
C MET A 174 3.74 9.32 -5.43
N SER A 175 4.16 10.07 -4.41
CA SER A 175 5.56 10.53 -4.28
C SER A 175 6.44 9.39 -3.79
N LEU A 176 7.02 8.62 -4.72
CA LEU A 176 7.82 7.44 -4.45
C LEU A 176 9.32 7.76 -4.46
N LYS A 177 10.06 7.21 -3.49
CA LYS A 177 11.52 7.40 -3.36
C LYS A 177 12.28 6.13 -3.73
N GLY A 178 12.30 5.81 -5.02
CA GLY A 178 13.02 4.66 -5.57
C GLY A 178 14.55 4.74 -5.39
N ARG A 179 15.24 3.68 -5.81
CA ARG A 179 16.70 3.53 -5.71
C ARG A 179 17.45 4.67 -6.40
N PHE A 180 18.47 5.21 -5.74
CA PHE A 180 19.44 6.11 -6.36
C PHE A 180 20.48 5.34 -7.16
N ASN A 181 21.03 5.97 -8.20
CA ASN A 181 22.06 5.33 -9.03
C ASN A 181 23.34 4.97 -8.25
N CYS A 182 23.61 5.60 -7.10
CA CYS A 182 24.75 5.25 -6.24
C CYS A 182 24.47 4.08 -5.29
N GLU A 183 23.22 3.64 -5.14
CA GLU A 183 22.84 2.53 -4.26
C GLU A 183 22.97 1.19 -5.00
N ILE A 184 23.61 0.22 -4.35
CA ILE A 184 23.66 -1.15 -4.84
C ILE A 184 22.24 -1.76 -4.77
N PRO A 185 21.75 -2.39 -5.85
CA PRO A 185 20.47 -3.07 -5.83
C PRO A 185 20.44 -4.22 -4.83
N ILE A 186 19.26 -4.45 -4.26
CA ILE A 186 18.99 -5.61 -3.40
C ILE A 186 17.83 -6.38 -4.03
N ILE A 187 18.00 -7.68 -4.23
CA ILE A 187 16.90 -8.55 -4.66
C ILE A 187 16.14 -8.98 -3.41
N ILE A 188 14.94 -8.46 -3.24
CA ILE A 188 14.01 -8.86 -2.19
C ILE A 188 13.22 -10.06 -2.67
N LYS A 189 13.23 -11.14 -1.88
CA LYS A 189 12.34 -12.27 -2.05
C LYS A 189 11.16 -12.13 -1.08
N ASN A 190 9.96 -12.00 -1.63
CA ASN A 190 8.75 -11.85 -0.84
C ASN A 190 8.29 -13.22 -0.33
N LYS A 191 8.05 -13.32 0.97
CA LYS A 191 7.41 -14.48 1.61
C LYS A 191 6.10 -14.06 2.23
N CYS A 192 5.06 -14.82 1.92
CA CYS A 192 3.75 -14.66 2.54
C CYS A 192 3.13 -16.05 2.67
N HIS A 193 2.37 -16.27 3.74
CA HIS A 193 1.63 -17.52 3.92
C HIS A 193 0.39 -17.61 3.01
N THR A 194 -0.07 -16.46 2.50
CA THR A 194 -1.19 -16.34 1.57
C THR A 194 -0.74 -15.67 0.28
N ASN A 195 -1.44 -15.97 -0.81
CA ASN A 195 -1.17 -15.32 -2.08
C ASN A 195 -1.69 -13.88 -2.07
N ILE A 196 -0.85 -12.93 -2.50
CA ILE A 196 -1.24 -11.52 -2.70
C ILE A 196 -1.01 -11.19 -4.17
N ILE A 197 -2.09 -11.02 -4.92
CA ILE A 197 -2.07 -10.56 -6.30
C ILE A 197 -1.43 -9.16 -6.32
N GLY A 198 -0.41 -9.01 -7.17
CA GLY A 198 0.36 -7.78 -7.32
C GLY A 198 1.65 -7.71 -6.52
N ILE A 199 1.96 -8.72 -5.70
CA ILE A 199 3.27 -8.86 -5.05
C ILE A 199 4.07 -9.95 -5.78
N PRO A 200 5.17 -9.61 -6.48
CA PRO A 200 5.98 -10.61 -7.17
C PRO A 200 6.81 -11.44 -6.19
N ASP A 201 7.17 -12.68 -6.56
CA ASP A 201 8.04 -13.55 -5.76
C ASP A 201 9.38 -12.89 -5.42
N LYS A 202 9.91 -12.12 -6.38
CA LYS A 202 11.15 -11.34 -6.23
C LYS A 202 10.98 -9.97 -6.83
N ILE A 203 11.58 -8.97 -6.19
CA ILE A 203 11.65 -7.61 -6.71
C ILE A 203 13.01 -7.00 -6.41
N GLU A 204 13.53 -6.22 -7.35
CA GLU A 204 14.74 -5.44 -7.13
C GLU A 204 14.38 -4.08 -6.54
N ILE A 205 15.05 -3.73 -5.43
CA ILE A 205 14.90 -2.44 -4.75
C ILE A 205 16.18 -1.63 -4.80
#